data_AF-A0AA88V6T8-F1
#
_entry.id   AF-A0AA88V6T8-F1
#
_cell.length_a   1.000
_cell.length_b   1.000
_cell.length_c   1.000
_cell.angle_alpha   90.00
_cell.angle_beta   90.00
_cell.angle_gamma   90.00
#
_symmetry.space_group_name_H-M   'P 1'
#
loop_
_entity.id
_entity.type
_entity.pdbx_description
1 polymer ?
#
loop_
_entity_poly.entity_id
_entity_poly.type
_entity_poly.pdbx_seq_one_letter_code
_entity_poly.pdbx_strand_id
1 'polypeptide(L)'
;MELTNLDYRNSHYGKLTSSWKAFGIPLVASCKPENGSDILDLYLKLLSPFSVAGENPVENYDSINTTATEKVAKMEDSESPGTSESADTFEGNYADIGSGIRLQLYFTDEKGICKDSEIVMNEPVRSTVLPGRIYVLVRWPDKMVEQYNTHLLSTLPEIYKSGFFAKQPQESVSLYKCLEAFLKEEPLGPEDMWYCPGCKKHCQATKKLDLWRLPEILVIHLKRFSYSRFLKNKLETYVDFPVHDLDLSTFIAYKNGNLSNRYMLYAISNHYGGMGGGHYTAFVHHGGNRWYDFDDGVVSPISEDKIKTSAAYVLFYRRVEDVQRSGRVINCDG
;
A
#
# COMPACT_ATOMS: atom_id res chain seq x y z
N MET A 1 9.01 -11.46 11.78
CA MET A 1 8.89 -12.91 11.49
C MET A 1 7.66 -13.12 10.64
N GLU A 2 7.79 -13.84 9.53
CA GLU A 2 6.69 -14.18 8.63
C GLU A 2 6.46 -15.70 8.66
N LEU A 3 5.21 -16.12 8.87
CA LEU A 3 4.79 -17.49 9.11
C LEU A 3 3.83 -17.92 7.98
N THR A 4 4.25 -18.86 7.14
CA THR A 4 3.46 -19.35 5.99
C THR A 4 2.83 -20.70 6.30
N ASN A 5 1.50 -20.83 6.16
CA ASN A 5 0.78 -22.06 6.48
C ASN A 5 0.81 -23.04 5.31
N LEU A 6 1.16 -24.31 5.58
CA LEU A 6 1.15 -25.41 4.63
C LEU A 6 0.17 -26.49 5.06
N ASP A 7 -0.62 -26.98 4.11
CA ASP A 7 -1.57 -28.08 4.28
C ASP A 7 -1.36 -29.14 3.18
N TYR A 8 -1.79 -30.37 3.49
CA TYR A 8 -1.72 -31.52 2.62
C TYR A 8 -3.06 -31.73 1.91
N ARG A 9 -3.16 -31.33 0.64
CA ARG A 9 -4.39 -31.55 -0.17
C ARG A 9 -4.22 -32.67 -1.16
N ASN A 10 -5.01 -33.73 -1.01
CA ASN A 10 -5.20 -34.73 -2.06
C ASN A 10 -6.10 -34.17 -3.16
N SER A 11 -5.66 -34.24 -4.41
CA SER A 11 -6.40 -33.75 -5.57
C SER A 11 -7.68 -34.56 -5.80
N HIS A 12 -8.85 -33.91 -5.78
CA HIS A 12 -10.02 -34.42 -6.50
C HIS A 12 -9.77 -34.24 -8.02
N TYR A 13 -10.31 -35.15 -8.85
CA TYR A 13 -10.05 -35.33 -10.29
C TYR A 13 -8.80 -36.14 -10.70
N GLY A 14 -8.58 -37.29 -10.06
CA GLY A 14 -8.02 -38.45 -10.77
C GLY A 14 -6.52 -38.45 -11.12
N LYS A 15 -5.71 -37.53 -10.58
CA LYS A 15 -4.24 -37.66 -10.57
C LYS A 15 -3.71 -37.48 -9.15
N LEU A 16 -3.18 -38.56 -8.56
CA LEU A 16 -2.45 -38.49 -7.29
C LEU A 16 -1.09 -37.82 -7.53
N THR A 17 -0.97 -36.56 -7.12
CA THR A 17 0.35 -35.99 -6.81
C THR A 17 0.30 -35.47 -5.38
N SER A 18 1.12 -36.06 -4.50
CA SER A 18 1.31 -35.66 -3.12
C SER A 18 2.14 -34.37 -3.06
N SER A 19 1.48 -33.22 -3.15
CA SER A 19 2.14 -31.91 -3.10
C SER A 19 1.60 -31.05 -1.96
N TRP A 20 2.49 -30.56 -1.12
CA TRP A 20 2.22 -29.52 -0.13
C TRP A 20 1.72 -28.25 -0.80
N LYS A 21 0.67 -27.64 -0.28
CA LYS A 21 0.17 -26.35 -0.79
C LYS A 21 0.06 -25.34 0.34
N ALA A 22 0.53 -24.12 0.06
CA ALA A 22 0.30 -23.00 0.96
C ALA A 22 -1.17 -22.60 0.98
N PHE A 23 -1.67 -22.19 2.13
CA PHE A 23 -3.04 -21.71 2.31
C PHE A 23 -3.11 -20.55 3.30
N GLY A 24 -4.17 -19.75 3.19
CA GLY A 24 -4.35 -18.55 4.00
C GLY A 24 -3.30 -17.47 3.71
N ILE A 25 -3.42 -16.34 4.40
CA ILE A 25 -2.47 -15.24 4.33
C ILE A 25 -1.32 -15.51 5.34
N PRO A 26 -0.04 -15.31 4.95
CA PRO A 26 1.07 -15.42 5.89
C PRO A 26 0.91 -14.49 7.09
N LEU A 27 1.19 -14.98 8.29
CA LEU A 27 1.09 -14.20 9.51
C LEU A 27 2.41 -13.49 9.79
N VAL A 28 2.35 -12.19 10.10
CA VAL A 28 3.54 -11.38 10.38
C VAL A 28 3.50 -10.88 11.83
N ALA A 29 4.59 -11.10 12.56
CA ALA A 29 4.77 -10.59 13.91
C ALA A 29 6.18 -10.04 14.15
N SER A 30 6.26 -9.03 15.02
CA SER A 30 7.52 -8.52 15.53
C SER A 30 7.88 -9.28 16.81
N CYS A 31 8.99 -10.02 16.79
CA CYS A 31 9.47 -10.78 17.93
C CYS A 31 10.98 -11.00 17.84
N LYS A 32 11.59 -11.34 18.98
CA LYS A 32 12.95 -11.87 19.09
C LYS A 32 12.86 -13.24 19.78
N PRO A 33 12.54 -14.31 19.04
CA PRO A 33 12.39 -15.63 19.65
C PRO A 33 13.77 -16.13 20.08
N GLU A 34 13.86 -16.66 21.30
CA GLU A 34 15.07 -17.27 21.85
C GLU A 34 15.15 -18.73 21.43
N ASN A 35 14.01 -19.42 21.35
CA ASN A 35 13.90 -20.83 20.99
C ASN A 35 12.69 -21.13 20.08
N GLY A 36 12.58 -22.38 19.61
CA GLY A 36 11.47 -22.82 18.75
C GLY A 36 10.08 -22.77 19.40
N SER A 37 9.99 -22.86 20.73
CA SER A 37 8.74 -22.79 21.49
C SER A 37 8.16 -21.39 21.48
N ASP A 38 9.00 -20.34 21.57
CA ASP A 38 8.56 -18.95 21.46
C ASP A 38 7.90 -18.65 20.11
N ILE A 39 8.39 -19.28 19.04
CA ILE A 39 7.84 -19.16 17.69
C ILE A 39 6.46 -19.83 17.63
N LEU A 40 6.33 -21.02 18.21
CA LEU A 40 5.08 -21.77 18.25
C LEU A 40 4.01 -21.03 19.08
N ASP A 41 4.36 -20.54 20.26
CA ASP A 41 3.42 -19.84 21.16
C ASP A 41 2.92 -18.54 20.52
N LEU A 42 3.83 -17.78 19.91
CA LEU A 42 3.47 -16.58 19.16
C LEU A 42 2.54 -16.91 18.00
N TYR A 43 2.82 -17.99 17.27
CA TYR A 43 2.01 -18.43 16.15
C TYR A 43 0.59 -18.85 16.60
N LEU A 44 0.47 -19.64 17.67
CA LEU A 44 -0.82 -20.03 18.24
C LEU A 44 -1.61 -18.82 18.76
N LYS A 45 -0.92 -17.85 19.37
CA LYS A 45 -1.54 -16.58 19.82
C LYS A 45 -2.11 -15.77 18.65
N LEU A 46 -1.47 -15.79 17.49
CA LEU A 46 -1.99 -15.14 16.27
C LEU A 46 -3.16 -15.91 15.65
N LEU A 47 -3.24 -17.23 15.86
CA LEU A 47 -4.32 -18.08 15.37
C LEU A 47 -5.57 -18.09 16.26
N SER A 48 -5.45 -17.74 17.54
CA SER A 48 -6.56 -17.82 18.50
C SER A 48 -7.85 -17.12 18.04
N PRO A 49 -7.83 -15.97 17.32
CA PRO A 49 -9.05 -15.32 16.84
C PRO A 49 -9.79 -16.11 15.75
N PHE A 50 -9.14 -17.13 15.17
CA PHE A 50 -9.66 -17.92 14.05
C PHE A 50 -10.17 -19.31 14.46
N SER A 51 -10.14 -19.65 15.76
CA SER A 51 -10.69 -20.90 16.27
C SER A 51 -12.22 -20.95 16.09
N VAL A 52 -12.76 -22.07 15.58
CA VAL A 52 -14.20 -22.27 15.36
C VAL A 52 -14.92 -22.69 16.64
N ALA A 53 -14.19 -23.27 17.59
CA ALA A 53 -14.71 -23.62 18.90
C ALA A 53 -14.42 -22.49 19.89
N GLY A 54 -15.43 -22.09 20.66
CA GLY A 54 -15.28 -21.23 21.84
C GLY A 54 -14.57 -21.93 23.01
N GLU A 55 -13.55 -22.73 22.73
CA GLU A 55 -12.68 -23.37 23.69
C GLU A 55 -11.26 -22.92 23.38
N ASN A 56 -10.63 -22.26 24.35
CA ASN A 56 -9.21 -21.93 24.27
C ASN A 56 -8.42 -23.24 24.08
N PRO A 57 -7.55 -23.36 23.07
CA PRO A 57 -6.71 -24.55 22.92
C PRO A 57 -5.66 -24.70 24.03
N VAL A 58 -5.63 -23.78 24.99
CA VAL A 58 -4.72 -23.76 26.15
C VAL A 58 -5.21 -24.65 27.30
N GLU A 59 -6.47 -25.09 27.32
CA GLU A 59 -7.03 -25.79 28.50
C GLU A 59 -7.20 -27.30 28.36
N ASN A 60 -6.76 -27.93 27.26
CA ASN A 60 -6.87 -29.39 27.12
C ASN A 60 -5.58 -30.13 27.47
N TYR A 61 -4.88 -29.63 28.49
CA TYR A 61 -3.72 -30.32 29.08
C TYR A 61 -3.80 -30.31 30.60
N ASP A 62 -4.98 -30.54 31.17
CA ASP A 62 -5.08 -31.03 32.55
C ASP A 62 -6.42 -31.74 32.76
N SER A 63 -6.36 -32.91 33.39
CA SER A 63 -7.47 -33.74 33.90
C SER A 63 -8.16 -34.73 32.94
N ILE A 64 -7.56 -35.92 32.81
CA ILE A 64 -8.35 -37.16 32.97
C ILE A 64 -7.82 -37.85 34.23
N ASN A 65 -8.52 -37.62 35.34
CA ASN A 65 -8.72 -38.67 36.33
C ASN A 65 -9.92 -38.35 37.23
N THR A 66 -10.85 -39.30 37.24
CA THR A 66 -11.80 -39.62 38.31
C THR A 66 -13.17 -38.93 38.32
N THR A 67 -14.12 -39.63 37.70
CA THR A 67 -15.47 -39.97 38.17
C THR A 67 -16.20 -39.11 39.22
N ALA A 68 -17.40 -38.69 38.80
CA ALA A 68 -18.69 -38.77 39.49
C ALA A 68 -19.09 -37.75 40.58
N THR A 69 -20.38 -37.43 40.51
CA THR A 69 -21.33 -36.90 41.50
C THR A 69 -21.53 -35.39 41.67
N GLU A 70 -22.81 -35.03 41.50
CA GLU A 70 -23.51 -33.77 41.69
C GLU A 70 -23.36 -33.17 43.11
N LYS A 71 -23.38 -31.83 43.24
CA LYS A 71 -24.42 -31.02 43.93
C LYS A 71 -23.94 -29.62 44.37
N VAL A 72 -24.72 -28.61 43.96
CA VAL A 72 -25.37 -27.54 44.79
C VAL A 72 -24.49 -26.49 45.54
N ALA A 73 -24.56 -25.25 45.01
CA ALA A 73 -24.86 -23.95 45.63
C ALA A 73 -23.92 -23.21 46.63
N LYS A 74 -23.82 -21.89 46.34
CA LYS A 74 -23.83 -20.68 47.22
C LYS A 74 -22.53 -20.11 47.84
N MET A 75 -22.27 -18.85 47.43
CA MET A 75 -22.14 -17.59 48.23
C MET A 75 -20.80 -17.26 48.94
N GLU A 76 -20.32 -16.02 48.68
CA GLU A 76 -19.54 -15.02 49.47
C GLU A 76 -18.47 -15.56 50.48
N ASP A 77 -17.27 -15.00 50.68
CA ASP A 77 -16.85 -13.61 50.80
C ASP A 77 -15.31 -13.51 51.00
N SER A 78 -14.73 -12.33 50.75
CA SER A 78 -13.57 -11.68 51.43
C SER A 78 -12.11 -12.25 51.47
N GLU A 79 -11.19 -11.28 51.36
CA GLU A 79 -9.79 -11.17 51.86
C GLU A 79 -8.56 -11.57 50.97
N SER A 80 -7.71 -10.55 50.76
CA SER A 80 -6.29 -10.59 50.34
C SER A 80 -5.38 -10.82 51.59
N PRO A 81 -4.02 -10.76 51.58
CA PRO A 81 -3.02 -10.58 50.51
C PRO A 81 -1.79 -11.52 50.64
N GLY A 82 -0.83 -11.49 49.71
CA GLY A 82 0.50 -12.08 49.98
C GLY A 82 1.41 -12.36 48.79
N THR A 83 2.59 -11.76 48.83
CA THR A 83 3.71 -11.77 47.88
C THR A 83 4.55 -13.05 47.80
N SER A 84 5.29 -13.16 46.68
CA SER A 84 6.65 -13.70 46.49
C SER A 84 6.82 -15.07 45.80
N GLU A 85 7.45 -14.96 44.61
CA GLU A 85 8.46 -15.82 43.95
C GLU A 85 8.54 -17.31 44.29
N SER A 86 8.43 -18.15 43.26
CA SER A 86 9.36 -19.26 43.06
C SER A 86 9.40 -19.67 41.59
N ALA A 87 10.62 -19.82 41.09
CA ALA A 87 10.93 -20.45 39.82
C ALA A 87 10.82 -21.96 40.01
N ASP A 88 9.91 -22.61 39.29
CA ASP A 88 9.89 -24.07 39.18
C ASP A 88 10.35 -24.48 37.79
N THR A 89 11.54 -25.06 37.79
CA THR A 89 12.12 -25.80 36.68
C THR A 89 11.51 -27.20 36.74
N PHE A 90 10.71 -27.60 35.75
CA PHE A 90 10.21 -28.96 35.64
C PHE A 90 10.82 -29.65 34.43
N GLU A 91 11.88 -30.42 34.68
CA GLU A 91 12.31 -31.50 33.78
C GLU A 91 11.25 -32.61 33.83
N GLY A 92 10.50 -32.77 32.75
CA GLY A 92 9.55 -33.85 32.54
C GLY A 92 9.82 -34.57 31.23
N ASN A 93 10.57 -35.67 31.32
CA ASN A 93 10.75 -36.65 30.24
C ASN A 93 9.42 -37.26 29.80
N TYR A 94 9.01 -37.03 28.54
CA TYR A 94 8.05 -37.90 27.86
C TYR A 94 8.48 -38.09 26.39
N ALA A 95 9.29 -39.10 26.18
CA ALA A 95 9.36 -39.78 24.90
C ALA A 95 8.05 -40.55 24.70
N ASP A 96 7.54 -40.46 23.46
CA ASP A 96 6.62 -41.41 22.83
C ASP A 96 5.18 -41.45 23.35
N ILE A 97 4.29 -40.66 22.71
CA ILE A 97 2.93 -41.04 22.27
C ILE A 97 2.47 -40.03 21.19
N GLY A 98 2.29 -40.51 19.96
CA GLY A 98 1.44 -39.89 18.93
C GLY A 98 2.07 -38.81 18.03
N SER A 99 2.88 -39.20 17.05
CA SER A 99 3.49 -38.32 16.03
C SER A 99 2.49 -37.68 15.01
N GLY A 100 1.21 -37.55 15.34
CA GLY A 100 0.16 -37.20 14.39
C GLY A 100 -0.56 -35.85 14.60
N ILE A 101 -0.31 -35.13 15.70
CA ILE A 101 -1.11 -33.94 16.08
C ILE A 101 -0.22 -32.80 16.60
N ARG A 102 0.90 -32.52 15.93
CA ARG A 102 1.72 -31.35 16.28
C ARG A 102 2.06 -30.54 15.04
N LEU A 103 1.94 -29.22 15.15
CA LEU A 103 2.45 -28.30 14.15
C LEU A 103 3.96 -28.52 13.99
N GLN A 104 4.43 -28.59 12.76
CA GLN A 104 5.87 -28.69 12.45
C GLN A 104 6.32 -27.37 11.82
N LEU A 105 7.41 -26.82 12.33
CA LEU A 105 7.92 -25.51 11.91
C LEU A 105 9.26 -25.71 11.18
N TYR A 106 9.49 -24.97 10.10
CA TYR A 106 10.72 -25.05 9.32
C TYR A 106 11.22 -23.64 8.98
N PHE A 107 12.53 -23.41 9.04
CA PHE A 107 13.11 -22.18 8.47
C PHE A 107 13.06 -22.21 6.94
N THR A 108 12.86 -21.05 6.34
CA THR A 108 12.83 -20.91 4.88
C THR A 108 13.42 -19.58 4.39
N ASP A 109 13.60 -19.47 3.08
CA ASP A 109 13.95 -18.23 2.40
C ASP A 109 12.72 -17.34 2.16
N GLU A 110 12.94 -16.11 1.69
CA GLU A 110 11.87 -15.16 1.36
C GLU A 110 10.86 -15.68 0.32
N LYS A 111 11.22 -16.73 -0.43
CA LYS A 111 10.39 -17.30 -1.50
C LYS A 111 9.65 -18.56 -1.04
N GLY A 112 9.91 -19.06 0.16
CA GLY A 112 9.35 -20.31 0.66
C GLY A 112 9.87 -21.56 -0.08
N ILE A 113 10.98 -21.45 -0.82
CA ILE A 113 11.48 -22.48 -1.75
C ILE A 113 12.51 -23.36 -1.05
N CYS A 114 13.43 -22.75 -0.29
CA CYS A 114 14.45 -23.48 0.46
C CYS A 114 13.87 -23.96 1.80
N LYS A 115 13.81 -25.28 2.02
CA LYS A 115 13.48 -25.85 3.34
C LYS A 115 14.80 -26.16 4.04
N ASP A 116 15.23 -25.28 4.95
CA ASP A 116 16.55 -25.40 5.56
C ASP A 116 16.60 -26.53 6.60
N SER A 117 15.86 -26.40 7.69
CA SER A 117 15.84 -27.36 8.81
C SER A 117 14.56 -27.24 9.62
N GLU A 118 14.10 -28.35 10.21
CA GLU A 118 12.99 -28.36 11.17
C GLU A 118 13.41 -27.61 12.44
N ILE A 119 12.53 -26.74 12.91
CA ILE A 119 12.74 -25.99 14.14
C ILE A 119 12.45 -26.94 15.31
N VAL A 120 13.51 -27.35 16.01
CA VAL A 120 13.40 -28.17 17.21
C VAL A 120 12.96 -27.29 18.38
N MET A 121 12.02 -27.82 19.15
CA MET A 121 11.41 -27.11 20.28
C MET A 121 12.42 -27.04 21.43
N ASN A 122 12.46 -25.90 22.12
CA ASN A 122 13.44 -25.59 23.17
C ASN A 122 14.92 -25.52 22.73
N GLU A 123 15.23 -25.67 21.45
CA GLU A 123 16.58 -25.39 20.94
C GLU A 123 16.74 -23.91 20.56
N PRO A 124 17.92 -23.32 20.80
CA PRO A 124 18.16 -21.91 20.49
C PRO A 124 18.09 -21.67 18.99
N VAL A 125 17.39 -20.61 18.59
CA VAL A 125 17.22 -20.23 17.19
C VAL A 125 18.54 -19.69 16.64
N ARG A 126 19.31 -20.55 15.97
CA ARG A 126 20.54 -20.16 15.26
C ARG A 126 20.17 -19.51 13.93
N SER A 127 20.02 -18.19 13.93
CA SER A 127 19.70 -17.40 12.73
C SER A 127 20.84 -17.49 11.70
N THR A 128 20.72 -18.34 10.69
CA THR A 128 21.60 -18.36 9.51
C THR A 128 21.15 -17.38 8.42
N VAL A 129 20.05 -16.67 8.60
CA VAL A 129 19.46 -15.78 7.60
C VAL A 129 19.50 -14.31 8.08
N LEU A 130 19.88 -13.43 7.15
CA LEU A 130 20.05 -11.98 7.17
C LEU A 130 19.52 -11.20 8.41
N PRO A 131 20.27 -10.20 8.92
CA PRO A 131 19.85 -9.42 10.08
C PRO A 131 18.56 -8.62 9.77
N GLY A 132 17.44 -9.06 10.34
CA GLY A 132 16.21 -8.27 10.41
C GLY A 132 14.90 -9.01 10.12
N ARG A 133 14.91 -10.19 9.48
CA ARG A 133 13.68 -10.95 9.17
C ARG A 133 13.90 -12.46 9.21
N ILE A 134 12.96 -13.16 9.83
CA ILE A 134 12.89 -14.62 9.94
C ILE A 134 11.65 -15.10 9.17
N TYR A 135 11.83 -16.07 8.28
CA TYR A 135 10.73 -16.72 7.55
C TYR A 135 10.57 -18.16 8.04
N VAL A 136 9.33 -18.54 8.37
CA VAL A 136 8.99 -19.82 8.96
C VAL A 136 7.83 -20.45 8.18
N LEU A 137 7.98 -21.69 7.75
CA LEU A 137 6.89 -22.51 7.23
C LEU A 137 6.27 -23.28 8.39
N VAL A 138 4.95 -23.18 8.53
CA VAL A 138 4.19 -23.91 9.54
C VAL A 138 3.32 -24.95 8.86
N ARG A 139 3.59 -26.21 9.16
CA ARG A 139 2.85 -27.36 8.65
C ARG A 139 1.72 -27.72 9.60
N TRP A 140 0.53 -27.81 9.03
CA TRP A 140 -0.68 -28.20 9.73
C TRP A 140 -0.94 -29.70 9.58
N PRO A 141 -1.31 -30.40 10.67
CA PRO A 141 -1.96 -31.71 10.58
C PRO A 141 -3.37 -31.56 9.99
N ASP A 142 -3.79 -32.51 9.15
CA ASP A 142 -5.11 -32.51 8.47
C ASP A 142 -6.28 -32.25 9.44
N LYS A 143 -6.24 -32.88 10.63
CA LYS A 143 -7.27 -32.75 11.68
C LYS A 143 -7.30 -31.36 12.36
N MET A 144 -6.19 -30.62 12.30
CA MET A 144 -6.08 -29.30 12.93
C MET A 144 -6.68 -28.22 12.03
N VAL A 145 -6.56 -28.37 10.71
CA VAL A 145 -7.13 -27.42 9.73
C VAL A 145 -8.64 -27.28 9.92
N GLU A 146 -9.32 -28.35 10.29
CA GLU A 146 -10.78 -28.40 10.53
C GLU A 146 -11.22 -27.64 11.80
N GLN A 147 -10.30 -27.37 12.74
CA GLN A 147 -10.60 -26.69 14.00
C GLN A 147 -10.58 -25.15 13.88
N TYR A 148 -10.07 -24.65 12.75
CA TYR A 148 -9.91 -23.21 12.52
C TYR A 148 -10.70 -22.79 11.29
N ASN A 149 -11.26 -21.58 11.33
CA ASN A 149 -11.97 -20.99 10.21
C ASN A 149 -10.95 -20.48 9.19
N THR A 150 -10.44 -21.39 8.36
CA THR A 150 -9.46 -21.07 7.33
C THR A 150 -10.00 -20.11 6.26
N HIS A 151 -11.33 -19.98 6.14
CA HIS A 151 -11.93 -18.93 5.30
C HIS A 151 -11.58 -17.54 5.83
N LEU A 152 -11.62 -17.32 7.15
CA LEU A 152 -11.22 -16.04 7.74
C LEU A 152 -9.71 -15.76 7.61
N LEU A 153 -8.87 -16.80 7.56
CA LEU A 153 -7.44 -16.67 7.21
C LEU A 153 -7.23 -16.32 5.72
N SER A 154 -8.20 -16.63 4.86
CA SER A 154 -8.20 -16.28 3.43
C SER A 154 -8.86 -14.93 3.13
N THR A 155 -9.69 -14.42 4.05
CA THR A 155 -10.36 -13.12 3.96
C THR A 155 -10.07 -12.32 5.23
N LEU A 156 -8.90 -11.69 5.30
CA LEU A 156 -8.70 -10.58 6.23
C LEU A 156 -9.68 -9.44 5.84
N PRO A 157 -10.25 -8.70 6.80
CA PRO A 157 -10.90 -7.43 6.50
C PRO A 157 -9.91 -6.59 5.67
N GLU A 158 -10.38 -6.02 4.56
CA GLU A 158 -9.53 -5.38 3.56
C GLU A 158 -8.97 -4.05 4.13
N ILE A 159 -7.91 -4.15 4.93
CA ILE A 159 -7.31 -3.01 5.63
C ILE A 159 -6.19 -2.37 4.79
N TYR A 160 -5.64 -3.07 3.79
CA TYR A 160 -4.65 -2.51 2.85
C TYR A 160 -4.35 -3.49 1.69
N LYS A 161 -4.38 -3.02 0.44
CA LYS A 161 -3.75 -3.71 -0.70
C LYS A 161 -2.34 -3.15 -0.92
N SER A 162 -1.32 -3.93 -0.61
CA SER A 162 0.01 -3.72 -1.19
C SER A 162 -0.01 -4.34 -2.59
N GLY A 163 -0.06 -3.50 -3.62
CA GLY A 163 -0.14 -3.94 -5.01
C GLY A 163 1.16 -4.58 -5.49
N PHE A 164 1.21 -5.92 -5.51
CA PHE A 164 2.04 -6.63 -6.48
C PHE A 164 1.32 -6.62 -7.83
N PHE A 165 2.06 -6.22 -8.87
CA PHE A 165 1.61 -5.93 -10.22
C PHE A 165 0.86 -7.10 -10.90
N ALA A 166 -0.47 -7.06 -10.87
CA ALA A 166 -1.22 -7.31 -12.09
C ALA A 166 -1.35 -5.97 -12.80
N LYS A 167 -0.81 -5.84 -14.03
CA LYS A 167 -1.05 -4.67 -14.89
C LYS A 167 -2.56 -4.58 -15.14
N GLN A 168 -3.28 -3.87 -14.28
CA GLN A 168 -4.54 -3.26 -14.69
C GLN A 168 -4.21 -2.30 -15.84
N PRO A 169 -5.10 -2.14 -16.84
CA PRO A 169 -4.93 -1.11 -17.85
C PRO A 169 -4.75 0.22 -17.11
N GLN A 170 -3.59 0.84 -17.27
CA GLN A 170 -3.28 2.09 -16.60
C GLN A 170 -4.32 3.11 -17.10
N GLU A 171 -5.28 3.48 -16.25
CA GLU A 171 -6.22 4.54 -16.57
C GLU A 171 -5.39 5.80 -16.84
N SER A 172 -5.31 6.16 -18.12
CA SER A 172 -4.59 7.33 -18.58
C SER A 172 -5.59 8.43 -18.92
N VAL A 173 -5.28 9.65 -18.52
CA VAL A 173 -6.09 10.82 -18.80
C VAL A 173 -5.22 11.86 -19.50
N SER A 174 -5.75 12.56 -20.49
CA SER A 174 -5.00 13.66 -21.10
C SER A 174 -5.06 14.90 -20.23
N LEU A 175 -4.02 15.74 -20.29
CA LEU A 175 -4.01 17.05 -19.66
C LEU A 175 -5.19 17.92 -20.13
N TYR A 176 -5.58 17.78 -21.41
CA TYR A 176 -6.75 18.44 -21.96
C TYR A 176 -8.05 18.06 -21.23
N LYS A 177 -8.25 16.76 -20.92
CA LYS A 177 -9.40 16.34 -20.10
C LYS A 177 -9.35 16.91 -18.68
N CYS A 178 -8.16 17.03 -18.09
CA CYS A 178 -8.01 17.70 -16.80
C CYS A 178 -8.39 19.19 -16.88
N LEU A 179 -8.00 19.89 -17.96
CA LEU A 179 -8.37 21.28 -18.21
C LEU A 179 -9.88 21.43 -18.44
N GLU A 180 -10.49 20.57 -19.23
CA GLU A 180 -11.95 20.52 -19.43
C GLU A 180 -12.68 20.34 -18.10
N ALA A 181 -12.22 19.41 -17.25
CA ALA A 181 -12.79 19.21 -15.93
C ALA A 181 -12.60 20.43 -15.01
N PHE A 182 -11.45 21.11 -15.08
CA PHE A 182 -11.18 22.32 -14.30
C PHE A 182 -12.05 23.51 -14.68
N LEU A 183 -12.45 23.61 -15.96
CA LEU A 183 -13.25 24.72 -16.50
C LEU A 183 -14.75 24.40 -16.56
N LYS A 184 -15.13 23.17 -16.21
CA LYS A 184 -16.53 22.74 -16.19
C LYS A 184 -17.28 23.48 -15.08
N GLU A 185 -18.51 23.91 -15.39
CA GLU A 185 -19.41 24.46 -14.39
C GLU A 185 -19.80 23.40 -13.36
N GLU A 186 -19.73 23.74 -12.09
CA GLU A 186 -20.05 22.87 -10.96
C GLU A 186 -20.94 23.59 -9.93
N PRO A 187 -21.89 22.88 -9.28
CA PRO A 187 -22.65 23.46 -8.18
C PRO A 187 -21.76 23.63 -6.95
N LEU A 188 -21.92 24.73 -6.23
CA LEU A 188 -21.30 24.89 -4.92
C LEU A 188 -21.89 23.88 -3.93
N GLY A 189 -21.03 23.28 -3.11
CA GLY A 189 -21.42 22.32 -2.10
C GLY A 189 -22.24 22.97 -0.97
N PRO A 190 -22.91 22.17 -0.12
CA PRO A 190 -23.71 22.69 0.99
C PRO A 190 -22.92 23.56 1.97
N GLU A 191 -21.63 23.25 2.17
CA GLU A 191 -20.73 23.98 3.07
C GLU A 191 -20.17 25.28 2.45
N ASP A 192 -20.29 25.44 1.12
CA ASP A 192 -19.70 26.55 0.35
C ASP A 192 -20.77 27.36 -0.42
N MET A 193 -22.02 27.37 0.07
CA MET A 193 -23.12 28.07 -0.61
C MET A 193 -22.85 29.58 -0.77
N TRP A 194 -23.31 30.14 -1.89
CA TRP A 194 -23.12 31.56 -2.18
C TRP A 194 -24.14 32.42 -1.45
N TYR A 195 -23.68 33.48 -0.77
CA TYR A 195 -24.59 34.47 -0.21
C TYR A 195 -25.12 35.39 -1.32
N CYS A 196 -26.39 35.22 -1.67
CA CYS A 196 -27.03 36.03 -2.69
C CYS A 196 -27.38 37.44 -2.16
N PRO A 197 -26.81 38.53 -2.71
CA PRO A 197 -27.06 39.88 -2.23
C PRO A 197 -28.49 40.36 -2.51
N GLY A 198 -29.19 39.76 -3.47
CA GLY A 198 -30.60 40.02 -3.77
C GLY A 198 -31.55 39.29 -2.83
N CYS A 199 -31.33 37.99 -2.60
CA CYS A 199 -32.18 37.17 -1.73
C CYS A 199 -31.86 37.32 -0.23
N LYS A 200 -30.70 37.91 0.11
CA LYS A 200 -30.18 38.06 1.47
C LYS A 200 -30.02 36.75 2.24
N LYS A 201 -29.73 35.65 1.53
CA LYS A 201 -29.54 34.31 2.11
C LYS A 201 -28.52 33.49 1.33
N HIS A 202 -27.99 32.44 1.96
CA HIS A 202 -27.15 31.44 1.29
C HIS A 202 -28.02 30.62 0.33
N CYS A 203 -27.56 30.53 -0.92
CA CYS A 203 -28.21 29.83 -2.01
C CYS A 203 -27.20 28.91 -2.69
N GLN A 204 -27.66 27.76 -3.14
CA GLN A 204 -26.87 26.87 -3.97
C GLN A 204 -26.72 27.50 -5.36
N ALA A 205 -25.55 28.11 -5.62
CA ALA A 205 -25.20 28.69 -6.91
C ALA A 205 -24.30 27.74 -7.70
N THR A 206 -24.20 27.97 -9.01
CA THR A 206 -23.20 27.32 -9.85
C THR A 206 -21.96 28.21 -9.96
N LYS A 207 -20.79 27.56 -10.05
CA LYS A 207 -19.49 28.20 -10.21
C LYS A 207 -18.86 27.66 -11.50
N LYS A 208 -18.34 28.59 -12.30
CA LYS A 208 -17.57 28.28 -13.51
C LYS A 208 -16.28 29.07 -13.50
N LEU A 209 -15.20 28.44 -13.96
CA LEU A 209 -13.91 29.08 -14.18
C LEU A 209 -13.63 29.16 -15.67
N ASP A 210 -13.09 30.28 -16.12
CA ASP A 210 -12.69 30.50 -17.52
C ASP A 210 -11.27 31.09 -17.55
N LEU A 211 -10.48 30.71 -18.56
CA LEU A 211 -9.15 31.31 -18.76
C LEU A 211 -9.30 32.60 -19.57
N TRP A 212 -8.90 33.72 -18.99
CA TRP A 212 -9.00 35.03 -19.67
C TRP A 212 -7.71 35.44 -20.38
N ARG A 213 -6.57 35.30 -19.68
CA ARG A 213 -5.23 35.60 -20.20
C ARG A 213 -4.27 34.54 -19.69
N LEU A 214 -3.34 34.13 -20.55
CA LEU A 214 -2.29 33.19 -20.16
C LEU A 214 -0.97 33.92 -19.88
N PRO A 215 -0.11 33.39 -18.99
CA PRO A 215 1.21 33.94 -18.68
C PRO A 215 2.29 33.48 -19.67
N GLU A 216 3.46 34.12 -19.68
CA GLU A 216 4.62 33.64 -20.44
C GLU A 216 5.13 32.29 -19.92
N ILE A 217 5.21 32.14 -18.59
CA ILE A 217 5.50 30.88 -17.90
C ILE A 217 4.20 30.36 -17.29
N LEU A 218 3.73 29.24 -17.81
CA LEU A 218 2.53 28.56 -17.33
C LEU A 218 2.93 27.41 -16.41
N VAL A 219 2.48 27.48 -15.16
CA VAL A 219 2.68 26.43 -14.17
C VAL A 219 1.38 25.67 -13.99
N ILE A 220 1.39 24.36 -14.26
CA ILE A 220 0.23 23.49 -14.13
C ILE A 220 0.47 22.51 -13.00
N HIS A 221 -0.37 22.58 -11.97
CA HIS A 221 -0.36 21.66 -10.85
C HIS A 221 -1.39 20.55 -11.06
N LEU A 222 -0.93 19.30 -11.03
CA LEU A 222 -1.81 18.13 -11.02
C LEU A 222 -2.22 17.84 -9.56
N LYS A 223 -3.50 18.09 -9.24
CA LYS A 223 -4.06 17.90 -7.89
C LYS A 223 -4.16 16.41 -7.51
N ARG A 224 -3.02 15.79 -7.21
CA ARG A 224 -2.93 14.36 -6.91
C ARG A 224 -3.28 14.02 -5.47
N PHE A 225 -3.02 14.91 -4.52
CA PHE A 225 -3.28 14.63 -3.11
C PHE A 225 -4.74 14.95 -2.76
N SER A 226 -5.39 13.99 -2.12
CA SER A 226 -6.74 14.14 -1.58
C SER A 226 -6.72 13.87 -0.09
N TYR A 227 -7.43 14.70 0.66
CA TYR A 227 -7.58 14.61 2.10
C TYR A 227 -9.04 14.36 2.45
N SER A 228 -9.29 13.23 3.12
CA SER A 228 -10.52 12.96 3.85
C SER A 228 -10.19 12.82 5.33
N ARG A 229 -11.18 13.05 6.22
CA ARG A 229 -11.01 13.00 7.69
C ARG A 229 -10.30 11.73 8.19
N PHE A 230 -10.38 10.63 7.43
CA PHE A 230 -9.80 9.34 7.81
C PHE A 230 -8.77 8.80 6.80
N LEU A 231 -8.66 9.40 5.61
CA LEU A 231 -7.88 8.85 4.49
C LEU A 231 -7.08 9.95 3.81
N LYS A 232 -5.77 9.75 3.74
CA LYS A 232 -4.85 10.53 2.92
C LYS A 232 -4.51 9.68 1.70
N ASN A 233 -4.86 10.14 0.50
CA ASN A 233 -4.59 9.40 -0.73
C ASN A 233 -3.81 10.28 -1.73
N LYS A 234 -3.01 9.63 -2.58
CA LYS A 234 -2.33 10.23 -3.73
C LYS A 234 -2.82 9.51 -4.99
N LEU A 235 -3.34 10.27 -5.95
CA LEU A 235 -3.72 9.77 -7.25
C LEU A 235 -2.46 9.49 -8.10
N GLU A 236 -2.28 8.22 -8.48
CA GLU A 236 -1.19 7.75 -9.35
C GLU A 236 -1.59 7.64 -10.83
N THR A 237 -2.75 8.21 -11.20
CA THR A 237 -3.25 8.25 -12.58
C THR A 237 -2.17 8.80 -13.52
N TYR A 238 -1.94 8.10 -14.63
CA TYR A 238 -1.02 8.58 -15.66
C TYR A 238 -1.69 9.73 -16.41
N VAL A 239 -1.06 10.91 -16.39
CA VAL A 239 -1.55 12.08 -17.12
C VAL A 239 -0.68 12.26 -18.35
N ASP A 240 -1.26 12.10 -19.55
CA ASP A 240 -0.55 12.39 -20.79
C ASP A 240 -0.60 13.89 -21.08
N PHE A 241 0.57 14.51 -21.25
CA PHE A 241 0.72 15.94 -21.51
C PHE A 241 1.67 16.19 -22.70
N PRO A 242 1.42 17.20 -23.54
CA PRO A 242 2.26 17.51 -24.70
C PRO A 242 3.60 18.13 -24.29
N VAL A 243 4.72 17.68 -24.85
CA VAL A 243 6.06 18.23 -24.53
C VAL A 243 6.36 19.48 -25.34
N HIS A 244 6.03 19.49 -26.64
CA HIS A 244 6.44 20.56 -27.56
C HIS A 244 5.31 21.51 -27.99
N ASP A 245 4.06 21.11 -27.80
CA ASP A 245 2.92 21.81 -28.39
C ASP A 245 1.66 21.73 -27.53
N LEU A 246 1.72 22.32 -26.35
CA LEU A 246 0.51 22.57 -25.56
C LEU A 246 -0.23 23.77 -26.16
N ASP A 247 -1.30 23.54 -26.92
CA ASP A 247 -2.14 24.60 -27.47
C ASP A 247 -3.37 24.84 -26.59
N LEU A 248 -3.44 26.02 -26.00
CA LEU A 248 -4.56 26.43 -25.13
C LEU A 248 -5.54 27.37 -25.83
N SER A 249 -5.41 27.60 -27.14
CA SER A 249 -6.22 28.55 -27.91
C SER A 249 -7.73 28.31 -27.81
N THR A 250 -8.15 27.05 -27.63
CA THR A 250 -9.57 26.67 -27.48
C THR A 250 -10.12 26.88 -26.07
N PHE A 251 -9.25 27.08 -25.07
CA PHE A 251 -9.63 27.19 -23.66
C PHE A 251 -9.68 28.64 -23.15
N ILE A 252 -9.31 29.62 -23.98
CA ILE A 252 -9.30 31.04 -23.62
C ILE A 252 -10.59 31.72 -24.06
N ALA A 253 -11.27 32.36 -23.11
CA ALA A 253 -12.51 33.10 -23.36
C ALA A 253 -12.28 34.39 -24.16
N TYR A 254 -11.15 35.08 -23.94
CA TYR A 254 -10.80 36.31 -24.63
C TYR A 254 -9.71 36.09 -25.69
N LYS A 255 -10.12 36.07 -26.96
CA LYS A 255 -9.21 35.93 -28.10
C LYS A 255 -8.63 37.28 -28.49
N ASN A 256 -7.56 37.71 -27.82
CA ASN A 256 -6.75 38.82 -28.31
C ASN A 256 -5.75 38.26 -29.33
N GLY A 257 -5.97 38.51 -30.63
CA GLY A 257 -5.25 37.88 -31.75
C GLY A 257 -3.75 38.22 -31.88
N ASN A 258 -3.09 38.62 -30.80
CA ASN A 258 -1.73 39.15 -30.80
C ASN A 258 -0.70 38.32 -30.04
N LEU A 259 -1.08 37.24 -29.33
CA LEU A 259 -0.12 36.41 -28.58
C LEU A 259 -0.39 34.94 -28.85
N SER A 260 0.68 34.17 -29.07
CA SER A 260 0.62 32.72 -29.18
C SER A 260 0.13 32.12 -27.86
N ASN A 261 -0.75 31.12 -27.94
CA ASN A 261 -1.23 30.35 -26.79
C ASN A 261 -0.62 28.95 -26.77
N ARG A 262 0.50 28.79 -27.48
CA ARG A 262 1.26 27.54 -27.58
C ARG A 262 2.41 27.56 -26.59
N TYR A 263 2.66 26.41 -25.98
CA TYR A 263 3.70 26.27 -24.97
C TYR A 263 4.55 25.02 -25.19
N MET A 264 5.82 25.10 -24.79
CA MET A 264 6.74 23.98 -24.66
C MET A 264 7.02 23.70 -23.18
N LEU A 265 6.98 22.43 -22.81
CA LEU A 265 7.40 21.96 -21.50
C LEU A 265 8.91 22.15 -21.37
N TYR A 266 9.37 22.68 -20.24
CA TYR A 266 10.80 22.82 -19.96
C TYR A 266 11.22 22.26 -18.59
N ALA A 267 10.27 22.04 -17.68
CA ALA A 267 10.55 21.34 -16.44
C ALA A 267 9.33 20.57 -15.91
N ILE A 268 9.60 19.51 -15.16
CA ILE A 268 8.62 18.69 -14.45
C ILE A 268 9.14 18.51 -13.03
N SER A 269 8.33 18.86 -12.03
CA SER A 269 8.55 18.39 -10.66
C SER A 269 7.83 17.05 -10.50
N ASN A 270 8.59 16.01 -10.17
CA ASN A 270 8.08 14.67 -9.94
C ASN A 270 7.90 14.44 -8.43
N HIS A 271 6.92 13.62 -8.05
CA HIS A 271 6.76 13.16 -6.67
C HIS A 271 6.59 11.65 -6.62
N TYR A 272 7.42 11.00 -5.80
CA TYR A 272 7.39 9.57 -5.50
C TYR A 272 6.96 9.35 -4.06
N GLY A 273 6.32 8.20 -3.78
CA GLY A 273 5.77 7.92 -2.46
C GLY A 273 4.44 8.63 -2.19
N GLY A 274 4.00 8.59 -0.93
CA GLY A 274 2.67 8.98 -0.48
C GLY A 274 2.68 10.24 0.40
N MET A 275 1.56 10.52 1.05
CA MET A 275 1.40 11.74 1.84
C MET A 275 2.12 11.71 3.21
N GLY A 276 2.48 10.52 3.69
CA GLY A 276 3.23 10.33 4.95
C GLY A 276 4.75 10.35 4.78
N GLY A 277 5.24 10.43 3.54
CA GLY A 277 6.65 10.35 3.19
C GLY A 277 6.78 10.15 1.69
N GLY A 278 7.62 10.98 1.07
CA GLY A 278 7.81 10.99 -0.36
C GLY A 278 9.11 11.67 -0.75
N HIS A 279 9.41 11.64 -2.03
CA HIS A 279 10.64 12.18 -2.59
C HIS A 279 10.33 12.98 -3.84
N TYR A 280 10.95 14.16 -3.97
CA TYR A 280 10.78 15.02 -5.12
C TYR A 280 12.04 15.02 -5.97
N THR A 281 11.87 14.86 -7.27
CA THR A 281 12.94 15.05 -8.26
C THR A 281 12.47 16.04 -9.32
N ALA A 282 13.37 16.46 -10.21
CA ALA A 282 13.01 17.33 -11.32
C ALA A 282 13.59 16.86 -12.65
N PHE A 283 12.74 16.74 -13.67
CA PHE A 283 13.20 16.65 -15.05
C PHE A 283 13.27 18.05 -15.64
N VAL A 284 14.42 18.46 -16.17
CA VAL A 284 14.62 19.82 -16.72
C VAL A 284 15.26 19.74 -18.10
N HIS A 285 14.68 20.48 -19.04
CA HIS A 285 15.24 20.67 -20.37
C HIS A 285 16.33 21.74 -20.34
N HIS A 286 17.57 21.36 -20.61
CA HIS A 286 18.75 22.23 -20.52
C HIS A 286 19.47 22.37 -21.87
N GLY A 287 18.80 23.02 -22.83
CA GLY A 287 19.39 23.41 -24.11
C GLY A 287 19.82 22.23 -25.02
N GLY A 288 19.97 22.49 -26.31
CA GLY A 288 20.44 21.47 -27.27
C GLY A 288 19.58 20.19 -27.33
N ASN A 289 18.29 20.31 -27.04
CA ASN A 289 17.33 19.20 -27.00
C ASN A 289 17.66 18.09 -25.98
N ARG A 290 18.26 18.46 -24.83
CA ARG A 290 18.66 17.52 -23.78
C ARG A 290 17.85 17.72 -22.50
N TRP A 291 17.41 16.60 -21.95
CA TRP A 291 16.76 16.53 -20.65
C TRP A 291 17.71 15.94 -19.61
N TYR A 292 17.56 16.41 -18.37
CA TYR A 292 18.31 15.92 -17.23
C TYR A 292 17.35 15.65 -16.07
N ASP A 293 17.63 14.57 -15.34
CA ASP A 293 17.01 14.23 -14.07
C ASP A 293 17.88 14.75 -12.93
N PHE A 294 17.29 15.60 -12.11
CA PHE A 294 17.87 16.19 -10.91
C PHE A 294 17.26 15.51 -9.70
N ASP A 295 18.05 14.67 -9.05
CA ASP A 295 17.72 13.95 -7.83
C ASP A 295 18.70 14.38 -6.73
N ASP A 296 18.31 15.39 -5.97
CA ASP A 296 19.13 16.06 -4.95
C ASP A 296 20.53 16.46 -5.47
N GLY A 297 21.59 15.78 -4.99
CA GLY A 297 22.97 16.03 -5.39
C GLY A 297 23.39 15.33 -6.69
N VAL A 298 22.52 14.52 -7.28
CA VAL A 298 22.80 13.71 -8.46
C VAL A 298 22.07 14.30 -9.67
N VAL A 299 22.83 14.55 -10.74
CA VAL A 299 22.29 15.00 -12.02
C VAL A 299 22.66 13.99 -13.09
N SER A 300 21.67 13.46 -13.80
CA SER A 300 21.88 12.45 -14.84
C SER A 300 21.12 12.81 -16.12
N PRO A 301 21.64 12.48 -17.31
CA PRO A 301 20.90 12.68 -18.55
C PRO A 301 19.70 11.73 -18.62
N ILE A 302 18.55 12.22 -19.09
CA ILE A 302 17.34 11.42 -19.33
C ILE A 302 16.85 11.65 -20.76
N SER A 303 16.29 10.61 -21.37
CA SER A 303 15.72 10.71 -22.71
C SER A 303 14.28 11.24 -22.63
N GLU A 304 13.87 12.00 -23.65
CA GLU A 304 12.55 12.66 -23.66
C GLU A 304 11.39 11.65 -23.58
N ASP A 305 11.53 10.46 -24.13
CA ASP A 305 10.53 9.38 -24.05
C ASP A 305 10.26 8.90 -22.62
N LYS A 306 11.15 9.19 -21.67
CA LYS A 306 11.06 8.76 -20.27
C LYS A 306 10.56 9.83 -19.30
N ILE A 307 10.38 11.07 -19.76
CA ILE A 307 9.98 12.18 -18.87
C ILE A 307 8.49 12.15 -18.51
N LYS A 308 7.67 11.46 -19.33
CA LYS A 308 6.24 11.28 -19.06
C LYS A 308 6.03 10.09 -18.15
N THR A 309 5.70 10.36 -16.89
CA THR A 309 5.45 9.33 -15.87
C THR A 309 4.26 9.70 -15.00
N SER A 310 3.71 8.72 -14.26
CA SER A 310 2.69 8.98 -13.23
C SER A 310 3.23 9.82 -12.06
N ALA A 311 4.55 9.97 -11.93
CA ALA A 311 5.17 10.78 -10.89
C ALA A 311 5.07 12.29 -11.17
N ALA A 312 4.82 12.71 -12.41
CA ALA A 312 4.70 14.12 -12.77
C ALA A 312 3.63 14.81 -11.89
N TYR A 313 4.03 15.87 -11.19
CA TYR A 313 3.20 16.55 -10.19
C TYR A 313 2.97 18.03 -10.53
N VAL A 314 4.03 18.75 -10.91
CA VAL A 314 3.94 20.12 -11.41
C VAL A 314 4.64 20.21 -12.76
N LEU A 315 3.94 20.72 -13.76
CA LEU A 315 4.45 20.91 -15.12
C LEU A 315 4.75 22.39 -15.34
N PHE A 316 5.94 22.68 -15.89
CA PHE A 316 6.38 24.03 -16.19
C PHE A 316 6.51 24.21 -17.71
N TYR A 317 5.68 25.10 -18.23
CA TYR A 317 5.54 25.40 -19.64
C TYR A 317 6.01 26.82 -19.92
N ARG A 318 6.76 27.02 -21.00
CA ARG A 318 7.14 28.34 -21.53
C ARG A 318 6.40 28.61 -22.83
N ARG A 319 5.90 29.82 -23.02
CA ARG A 319 5.22 30.22 -24.25
C ARG A 319 6.18 30.16 -25.43
N VAL A 320 5.69 29.69 -26.56
CA VAL A 320 6.38 29.77 -27.85
C VAL A 320 6.01 31.08 -28.51
N GLU A 321 6.98 31.87 -28.93
CA GLU A 321 6.72 33.06 -29.72
C GLU A 321 6.42 32.68 -31.18
N ASP A 322 5.41 33.30 -31.78
CA ASP A 322 5.15 33.12 -33.21
C ASP A 322 6.22 33.89 -34.00
N VAL A 323 7.03 33.17 -34.78
CA VAL A 323 8.17 33.68 -35.57
C VAL A 323 7.77 34.73 -36.61
N GLN A 324 6.47 34.95 -36.85
CA GLN A 324 5.96 35.89 -37.86
C GLN A 324 6.18 37.38 -37.53
N ARG A 325 6.78 37.73 -36.38
CA ARG A 325 6.92 39.14 -35.93
C ARG A 325 8.30 39.79 -36.09
N SER A 326 9.36 39.10 -36.53
CA SER A 326 10.69 39.74 -36.67
C SER A 326 11.00 40.30 -38.07
N GLY A 327 10.11 40.14 -39.04
CA GLY A 327 10.28 40.64 -40.41
C GLY A 327 10.01 42.14 -40.59
N ARG A 328 10.52 43.02 -39.72
CA ARG A 328 10.61 44.45 -40.04
C ARG A 328 11.90 44.66 -40.84
N VAL A 329 11.79 44.56 -42.16
CA VAL A 329 12.83 45.00 -43.09
C VAL A 329 13.12 46.46 -42.78
N ILE A 330 14.29 46.73 -42.20
CA ILE A 330 14.84 48.09 -42.13
C ILE A 330 15.35 48.36 -43.55
N ASN A 331 14.53 49.01 -44.38
CA ASN A 331 15.05 49.68 -45.57
C ASN A 331 15.92 50.84 -45.08
N CYS A 332 17.23 50.65 -45.12
CA CYS A 332 18.17 51.76 -45.09
C CYS A 332 18.27 52.31 -46.50
N ASP A 333 17.38 53.24 -46.84
CA ASP A 333 17.65 54.22 -47.89
C ASP A 333 18.17 55.50 -47.22
N GLY A 334 19.40 55.87 -47.55
CA GLY A 334 20.11 57.05 -47.07
C GLY A 334 21.51 57.12 -47.66
#